data_AF-A0A9P5VK08-F1
#
_entry.id   AF-A0A9P5VK08-F1
#
_cell.length_a   1.000
_cell.length_b   1.000
_cell.length_c   1.000
_cell.angle_alpha   90.00
_cell.angle_beta   90.00
_cell.angle_gamma   90.00
#
_symmetry.space_group_name_H-M   'P 1'
#
loop_
_entity.id
_entity.type
_entity.pdbx_description
1 polymer ?
#
loop_
_entity_poly.entity_id
_entity_poly.type
_entity_poly.pdbx_seq_one_letter_code
_entity_poly.pdbx_strand_id
1 'polypeptide(L)'
;MRVLALETIQSSIIVLKDRPQELNPAIFEMWPSIVRRILQRSEMEVFYVSLRAIELMTLLAENCSGFLSRHLLEDVWPFILRALRTWTRTPPQAIRDHTVRMLGKTTVYQSAKAIESKTRNSTGQRSVQPRQRRQATKVLTKEHRLQLTTLESVSKIVRKIQVPVQELWEMLLLARDIVRDQYWVLHWDVRMAAVDAIKSMVLAGHGDSVWLVVNEAVEELEALGEGPHALDKDGEDEVATKNLFADVLEFLEVTNV
;
A
#
# COMPACT_ATOMS: atom_id res chain seq x y z
N MET A 1 8.17 -25.52 -1.97
CA MET A 1 9.63 -25.42 -1.73
C MET A 1 10.15 -23.99 -1.80
N ARG A 2 9.84 -23.19 -2.84
CA ARG A 2 10.42 -21.83 -3.01
C ARG A 2 10.05 -20.82 -1.91
N VAL A 3 8.83 -20.87 -1.38
CA VAL A 3 8.35 -20.02 -0.28
C VAL A 3 9.02 -20.41 1.05
N LEU A 4 9.04 -21.71 1.38
CA LEU A 4 9.71 -22.23 2.58
C LEU A 4 11.17 -21.80 2.65
N ALA A 5 11.89 -21.80 1.52
CA ALA A 5 13.27 -21.34 1.49
C ALA A 5 13.40 -19.86 1.91
N LEU A 6 12.48 -18.99 1.50
CA LEU A 6 12.48 -17.59 1.92
C LEU A 6 12.14 -17.45 3.40
N GLU A 7 11.21 -18.25 3.93
CA GLU A 7 10.83 -18.26 5.36
C GLU A 7 11.98 -18.77 6.24
N THR A 8 12.72 -19.79 5.78
CA THR A 8 13.95 -20.24 6.44
C THR A 8 14.99 -19.13 6.45
N ILE A 9 15.22 -18.44 5.32
CA ILE A 9 16.15 -17.31 5.25
C ILE A 9 15.74 -16.18 6.21
N GLN A 10 14.45 -15.82 6.25
CA GLN A 10 13.92 -14.82 7.18
C GLN A 10 14.23 -15.18 8.63
N SER A 11 13.99 -16.44 9.01
CA SER A 11 14.29 -16.93 10.36
C SER A 11 15.78 -16.85 10.68
N SER A 12 16.64 -17.23 9.72
CA SER A 12 18.09 -17.16 9.86
C SER A 12 18.60 -15.74 10.01
N ILE A 13 18.04 -14.75 9.30
CA ILE A 13 18.42 -13.33 9.44
C ILE A 13 18.19 -12.84 10.87
N ILE A 14 17.04 -13.18 11.46
CA ILE A 14 16.71 -12.75 12.84
C ILE A 14 17.72 -13.33 13.84
N VAL A 15 18.15 -14.58 13.64
CA VAL A 15 19.13 -15.25 14.51
C VAL A 15 20.54 -14.69 14.31
N LEU A 16 20.91 -14.34 13.08
CA LEU A 16 22.26 -13.94 12.71
C LEU A 16 22.48 -12.42 12.70
N LYS A 17 21.47 -11.60 13.00
CA LYS A 17 21.58 -10.13 12.98
C LYS A 17 22.70 -9.60 13.88
N ASP A 18 23.02 -10.30 14.96
CA ASP A 18 24.08 -9.94 15.92
C ASP A 18 25.48 -10.44 15.45
N ARG A 19 25.56 -11.05 14.27
CA ARG A 19 26.78 -11.59 13.66
C ARG A 19 26.93 -11.13 12.20
N PRO A 20 27.09 -9.82 11.95
CA PRO A 20 27.16 -9.26 10.60
C PRO A 20 28.27 -9.85 9.73
N GLN A 21 29.36 -10.32 10.32
CA GLN A 21 30.47 -10.99 9.63
C GLN A 21 30.08 -12.34 8.99
N GLU A 22 29.08 -13.02 9.55
CA GLU A 22 28.52 -14.27 8.99
C GLU A 22 27.34 -13.96 8.07
N LEU A 23 26.50 -12.99 8.47
CA LEU A 23 25.27 -12.66 7.78
C LEU A 23 25.49 -11.94 6.44
N ASN A 24 26.37 -10.92 6.40
CA ASN A 24 26.54 -10.09 5.20
C ASN A 24 27.06 -10.88 3.98
N PRO A 25 28.07 -11.76 4.10
CA PRO A 25 28.51 -12.59 2.97
C PRO A 25 27.40 -13.51 2.45
N ALA A 26 26.62 -14.11 3.36
CA ALA A 26 25.49 -14.96 2.98
C ALA A 26 24.42 -14.16 2.23
N ILE A 27 24.08 -12.95 2.72
CA ILE A 27 23.14 -12.05 2.04
C ILE A 27 23.66 -11.70 0.64
N PHE A 28 24.94 -11.35 0.50
CA PHE A 28 25.53 -11.00 -0.78
C PHE A 28 25.41 -12.14 -1.81
N GLU A 29 25.68 -13.38 -1.39
CA GLU A 29 25.56 -14.55 -2.26
C GLU A 29 24.11 -14.80 -2.71
N MET A 30 23.13 -14.63 -1.80
CA MET A 30 21.71 -14.85 -2.12
C MET A 30 21.04 -13.66 -2.79
N TRP A 31 21.64 -12.46 -2.75
CA TRP A 31 21.04 -11.21 -3.19
C TRP A 31 20.47 -11.26 -4.63
N PRO A 32 21.22 -11.72 -5.66
CA PRO A 32 20.70 -11.78 -7.02
C PRO A 32 19.46 -12.68 -7.15
N SER A 33 19.37 -13.72 -6.32
CA SER A 33 18.22 -14.64 -6.29
C SER A 33 16.98 -13.97 -5.68
N ILE A 34 17.17 -13.18 -4.62
CA ILE A 34 16.09 -12.40 -3.98
C ILE A 34 15.56 -11.35 -4.96
N VAL A 35 16.45 -10.53 -5.53
CA VAL A 35 16.08 -9.46 -6.49
C VAL A 35 15.33 -10.05 -7.68
N ARG A 36 15.84 -11.13 -8.29
CA ARG A 36 15.18 -11.78 -9.44
C ARG A 36 13.73 -12.18 -9.12
N ARG A 37 13.46 -12.65 -7.90
CA ARG A 37 12.11 -13.07 -7.47
C ARG A 37 11.17 -11.89 -7.25
N ILE A 38 11.68 -10.73 -6.82
CA ILE A 38 10.91 -9.49 -6.73
C ILE A 38 10.51 -9.01 -8.13
N LEU A 39 11.44 -9.08 -9.09
CA LEU A 39 11.25 -8.57 -10.45
C LEU A 39 10.35 -9.45 -11.33
N GLN A 40 10.37 -10.77 -11.15
CA GLN A 40 9.52 -11.69 -11.91
C GLN A 40 8.08 -11.59 -11.39
N ARG A 41 7.12 -11.16 -12.24
CA ARG A 41 5.69 -11.01 -11.87
C ARG A 41 4.73 -11.92 -12.66
N SER A 42 5.23 -12.75 -13.58
CA SER A 42 4.41 -13.28 -14.68
C SER A 42 3.50 -14.49 -14.36
N GLU A 43 3.57 -15.10 -13.17
CA GLU A 43 2.79 -16.32 -12.86
C GLU A 43 2.20 -16.35 -11.44
N MET A 44 1.18 -17.20 -11.21
CA MET A 44 0.45 -17.26 -9.93
C MET A 44 1.30 -17.76 -8.75
N GLU A 45 2.20 -18.73 -8.97
CA GLU A 45 3.19 -19.11 -7.96
C GLU A 45 4.21 -18.00 -7.72
N VAL A 46 4.56 -17.28 -8.78
CA VAL A 46 5.52 -16.19 -8.74
C VAL A 46 4.98 -15.03 -7.90
N PHE A 47 3.67 -14.74 -7.93
CA PHE A 47 3.05 -13.72 -7.08
C PHE A 47 3.36 -13.86 -5.58
N TYR A 48 3.11 -15.04 -5.00
CA TYR A 48 3.36 -15.26 -3.57
C TYR A 48 4.85 -15.27 -3.25
N VAL A 49 5.68 -15.74 -4.18
CA VAL A 49 7.14 -15.68 -4.05
C VAL A 49 7.63 -14.23 -4.08
N SER A 50 7.10 -13.36 -4.93
CA SER A 50 7.43 -11.93 -4.96
C SER A 50 6.99 -11.23 -3.69
N LEU A 51 5.78 -11.51 -3.19
CA LEU A 51 5.28 -10.96 -1.91
C LEU A 51 6.25 -11.30 -0.77
N ARG A 52 6.62 -12.58 -0.63
CA ARG A 52 7.58 -13.02 0.38
C ARG A 52 8.97 -12.45 0.17
N ALA A 53 9.40 -12.25 -1.07
CA ALA A 53 10.69 -11.66 -1.37
C ALA A 53 10.72 -10.17 -1.00
N ILE A 54 9.62 -9.43 -1.18
CA ILE A 54 9.47 -8.04 -0.70
C ILE A 54 9.51 -8.01 0.83
N GLU A 55 8.79 -8.88 1.52
CA GLU A 55 8.83 -8.96 2.99
C GLU A 55 10.23 -9.31 3.52
N LEU A 56 10.92 -10.24 2.86
CA LEU A 56 12.31 -10.57 3.15
C LEU A 56 13.23 -9.36 2.94
N MET A 57 13.04 -8.61 1.85
CA MET A 57 13.79 -7.38 1.57
C MET A 57 13.61 -6.34 2.69
N THR A 58 12.38 -6.20 3.18
CA THR A 58 12.05 -5.29 4.27
C THR A 58 12.74 -5.71 5.56
N LEU A 59 12.69 -7.00 5.90
CA LEU A 59 13.39 -7.54 7.06
C LEU A 59 14.91 -7.33 6.95
N LEU A 60 15.46 -7.53 5.76
CA LEU A 60 16.87 -7.28 5.46
C LEU A 60 17.21 -5.80 5.64
N ALA A 61 16.39 -4.87 5.15
CA ALA A 61 16.58 -3.44 5.36
C ALA A 61 16.52 -3.05 6.84
N GLU A 62 15.64 -3.67 7.64
CA GLU A 62 15.51 -3.40 9.07
C GLU A 62 16.72 -3.86 9.89
N ASN A 63 17.35 -4.98 9.50
CA ASN A 63 18.43 -5.59 10.28
C ASN A 63 19.82 -5.33 9.71
N CYS A 64 19.94 -5.00 8.42
CA CYS A 64 21.21 -4.90 7.69
C CYS A 64 21.32 -3.59 6.87
N SER A 65 20.69 -2.49 7.33
CA SER A 65 20.56 -1.24 6.57
C SER A 65 21.89 -0.66 6.07
N GLY A 66 22.94 -0.67 6.89
CA GLY A 66 24.25 -0.13 6.51
C GLY A 66 24.87 -0.85 5.32
N PHE A 67 24.80 -2.18 5.31
CA PHE A 67 25.33 -3.01 4.23
C PHE A 67 24.47 -2.95 2.96
N LEU A 68 23.15 -2.95 3.12
CA LEU A 68 22.21 -3.09 2.01
C LEU A 68 21.75 -1.78 1.37
N SER A 69 21.99 -0.64 2.02
CA SER A 69 21.58 0.68 1.54
C SER A 69 21.79 0.86 0.03
N ARG A 70 23.03 0.70 -0.43
CA ARG A 70 23.41 0.84 -1.83
C ARG A 70 22.73 -0.19 -2.74
N HIS A 71 22.74 -1.46 -2.36
CA HIS A 71 22.20 -2.54 -3.19
C HIS A 71 20.68 -2.40 -3.33
N LEU A 72 19.99 -2.06 -2.24
CA LEU A 72 18.55 -1.84 -2.26
C LEU A 72 18.18 -0.65 -3.16
N LEU A 73 18.94 0.45 -3.08
CA LEU A 73 18.73 1.63 -3.91
C LEU A 73 19.03 1.38 -5.39
N GLU A 74 20.09 0.64 -5.71
CA GLU A 74 20.46 0.37 -7.10
C GLU A 74 19.55 -0.69 -7.76
N ASP A 75 19.22 -1.77 -7.05
CA ASP A 75 18.57 -2.93 -7.67
C ASP A 75 17.05 -3.00 -7.45
N VAL A 76 16.56 -2.53 -6.30
CA VAL A 76 15.16 -2.76 -5.88
C VAL A 76 14.33 -1.48 -5.96
N TRP A 77 14.90 -0.34 -5.61
CA TRP A 77 14.21 0.94 -5.60
C TRP A 77 13.59 1.31 -6.96
N PRO A 78 14.28 1.15 -8.12
CA PRO A 78 13.69 1.46 -9.42
C PRO A 78 12.45 0.61 -9.72
N PHE A 79 12.39 -0.62 -9.19
CA PHE A 79 11.22 -1.49 -9.31
C PHE A 79 10.05 -1.00 -8.47
N ILE A 80 10.30 -0.57 -7.23
CA ILE A 80 9.27 0.01 -6.37
C ILE A 80 8.67 1.25 -7.06
N LEU A 81 9.51 2.18 -7.51
CA LEU A 81 9.06 3.37 -8.23
C LEU A 81 8.25 3.01 -9.49
N ARG A 82 8.69 2.01 -10.27
CA ARG A 82 7.94 1.52 -11.43
C ARG A 82 6.59 0.92 -11.05
N ALA A 83 6.51 0.21 -9.92
CA ALA A 83 5.26 -0.34 -9.41
C ALA A 83 4.28 0.78 -9.07
N LEU A 84 4.72 1.77 -8.28
CA LEU A 84 3.89 2.91 -7.89
C LEU A 84 3.43 3.72 -9.10
N ARG A 85 4.32 4.03 -10.05
CA ARG A 85 3.98 4.70 -11.33
C ARG A 85 2.91 3.96 -12.11
N THR A 86 2.90 2.62 -12.04
CA THR A 86 1.89 1.81 -12.72
C THR A 86 0.52 1.99 -12.06
N TRP A 87 0.49 2.11 -10.73
CA TRP A 87 -0.74 2.33 -9.96
C TRP A 87 -1.29 3.74 -10.12
N THR A 88 -0.43 4.75 -10.26
CA THR A 88 -0.86 6.15 -10.44
C THR A 88 -1.28 6.50 -11.88
N ARG A 89 -0.72 5.83 -12.90
CA ARG A 89 -0.97 6.17 -14.31
C ARG A 89 -2.25 5.61 -14.92
N THR A 90 -3.01 4.76 -14.23
CA THR A 90 -4.09 4.00 -14.89
C THR A 90 -5.26 4.93 -15.27
N PRO A 91 -5.50 5.21 -16.58
CA PRO A 91 -6.60 6.07 -16.98
C PRO A 91 -7.94 5.30 -16.93
N PRO A 92 -9.10 5.99 -16.80
CA PRO A 92 -10.43 5.40 -16.65
C PRO A 92 -10.83 4.39 -17.73
N GLN A 93 -10.26 4.50 -18.94
CA GLN A 93 -10.62 3.64 -20.08
C GLN A 93 -10.11 2.19 -19.92
N ALA A 94 -8.94 1.99 -19.30
CA ALA A 94 -8.44 0.64 -18.99
C ALA A 94 -9.25 -0.03 -17.86
N ILE A 95 -9.86 0.78 -17.00
CA ILE A 95 -10.71 0.32 -15.90
C ILE A 95 -12.08 -0.12 -16.41
N ARG A 96 -12.63 0.44 -17.49
CA ARG A 96 -13.86 -0.10 -18.12
C ARG A 96 -13.67 -1.55 -18.56
N ASP A 97 -12.55 -1.88 -19.20
CA ASP A 97 -12.28 -3.25 -19.64
C ASP A 97 -11.93 -4.19 -18.48
N HIS A 98 -11.33 -3.67 -17.40
CA HIS A 98 -10.97 -4.47 -16.22
C HIS A 98 -12.16 -4.67 -15.26
N THR A 99 -12.99 -3.65 -15.02
CA THR A 99 -14.23 -3.76 -14.23
C THR A 99 -15.30 -4.55 -14.94
N VAL A 100 -15.44 -4.46 -16.27
CA VAL A 100 -16.34 -5.36 -17.02
C VAL A 100 -15.85 -6.82 -16.94
N ARG A 101 -14.52 -7.07 -16.93
CA ARG A 101 -13.97 -8.42 -16.66
C ARG A 101 -14.12 -8.88 -15.20
N MET A 102 -14.10 -7.98 -14.24
CA MET A 102 -14.22 -8.29 -12.80
C MET A 102 -15.67 -8.48 -12.36
N LEU A 103 -16.60 -7.64 -12.83
CA LEU A 103 -18.04 -7.73 -12.56
C LEU A 103 -18.72 -8.86 -13.34
N GLY A 104 -18.18 -9.26 -14.51
CA GLY A 104 -18.66 -10.41 -15.28
C GLY A 104 -18.47 -11.78 -14.60
N LYS A 105 -17.74 -11.83 -13.47
CA LYS A 105 -17.54 -13.07 -12.67
C LYS A 105 -18.13 -13.01 -11.27
N THR A 106 -18.78 -11.90 -10.88
CA THR A 106 -19.46 -11.77 -9.58
C THR A 106 -20.99 -11.79 -9.67
N THR A 107 -21.56 -12.19 -10.81
CA THR A 107 -22.98 -12.52 -10.95
C THR A 107 -23.30 -13.92 -10.42
N VAL A 108 -23.08 -14.13 -9.12
CA VAL A 108 -23.86 -15.08 -8.31
C VAL A 108 -24.37 -14.32 -7.09
N TYR A 109 -25.05 -13.19 -7.32
CA TYR A 109 -25.77 -12.44 -6.28
C TYR A 109 -27.00 -11.76 -6.87
N GLN A 110 -27.78 -12.47 -7.70
CA GLN A 110 -29.15 -12.07 -8.05
C GLN A 110 -30.16 -13.23 -8.11
N SER A 111 -29.84 -14.40 -7.53
CA SER A 111 -30.82 -15.49 -7.36
C SER A 111 -30.95 -15.89 -5.90
N ALA A 112 -31.63 -15.04 -5.11
CA ALA A 112 -32.19 -15.40 -3.81
C ALA A 112 -33.27 -14.38 -3.37
N LYS A 113 -34.09 -13.91 -4.31
CA LYS A 113 -35.37 -13.26 -4.04
C LYS A 113 -36.49 -13.95 -4.82
N ALA A 114 -36.52 -15.27 -4.70
CA ALA A 114 -37.69 -16.08 -4.95
C ALA A 114 -37.61 -17.22 -3.93
N ILE A 115 -38.70 -17.48 -3.23
CA ILE A 115 -38.83 -18.40 -2.09
C ILE A 115 -38.50 -17.73 -0.75
N GLU A 116 -39.46 -16.97 -0.21
CA GLU A 116 -40.04 -17.24 1.12
C GLU A 116 -41.19 -16.26 1.40
N SER A 117 -42.31 -16.49 0.71
CA SER A 117 -43.62 -16.02 1.15
C SER A 117 -44.27 -17.12 2.00
N LYS A 118 -44.03 -17.11 3.31
CA LYS A 118 -44.92 -17.61 4.38
C LYS A 118 -44.10 -17.71 5.68
N THR A 119 -44.41 -16.87 6.65
CA THR A 119 -45.05 -17.30 7.92
C THR A 119 -45.33 -16.04 8.76
N ARG A 120 -46.58 -15.94 9.16
CA ARG A 120 -47.20 -14.85 9.93
C ARG A 120 -47.06 -15.18 11.42
N ASN A 121 -46.93 -14.12 12.24
CA ASN A 121 -47.23 -14.01 13.67
C ASN A 121 -46.27 -14.66 14.69
N SER A 122 -45.58 -13.82 15.47
CA SER A 122 -46.02 -13.51 16.85
C SER A 122 -45.10 -12.48 17.52
N THR A 123 -45.75 -11.64 18.31
CA THR A 123 -45.27 -10.49 19.08
C THR A 123 -44.37 -10.94 20.23
N GLY A 124 -43.19 -10.34 20.36
CA GLY A 124 -42.31 -10.55 21.51
C GLY A 124 -41.10 -9.63 21.45
N GLN A 125 -40.98 -8.77 22.46
CA GLN A 125 -39.91 -7.79 22.69
C GLN A 125 -38.52 -8.30 22.30
N ARG A 126 -37.78 -7.52 21.49
CA ARG A 126 -36.35 -7.71 21.31
C ARG A 126 -35.60 -6.39 21.46
N SER A 127 -34.73 -6.42 22.45
CA SER A 127 -33.55 -5.58 22.67
C SER A 127 -32.94 -5.05 21.39
N VAL A 128 -32.72 -3.74 21.34
CA VAL A 128 -31.87 -3.06 20.37
C VAL A 128 -30.43 -3.52 20.61
N GLN A 129 -29.98 -4.53 19.88
CA GLN A 129 -28.56 -4.81 19.73
C GLN A 129 -27.96 -3.82 18.72
N PRO A 130 -26.77 -3.25 19.00
CA PRO A 130 -26.07 -2.45 18.02
C PRO A 130 -25.76 -3.33 16.81
N ARG A 131 -26.11 -2.80 15.65
CA ARG A 131 -25.91 -3.37 14.32
C ARG A 131 -24.40 -3.55 14.09
N GLN A 132 -23.83 -4.63 14.61
CA GLN A 132 -22.50 -5.11 14.23
C GLN A 132 -22.53 -5.31 12.73
N ARG A 133 -21.93 -4.33 12.03
CA ARG A 133 -21.61 -4.36 10.61
C ARG A 133 -20.75 -5.62 10.45
N ARG A 134 -21.38 -6.75 10.11
CA ARG A 134 -20.71 -7.98 9.73
C ARG A 134 -19.71 -7.58 8.66
N GLN A 135 -18.44 -7.50 9.02
CA GLN A 135 -17.35 -7.32 8.09
C GLN A 135 -17.35 -8.58 7.25
N ALA A 136 -18.04 -8.52 6.10
CA ALA A 136 -17.87 -9.50 5.06
C ALA A 136 -16.36 -9.59 4.82
N THR A 137 -15.80 -10.78 4.95
CA THR A 137 -14.38 -11.04 4.71
C THR A 137 -14.08 -10.62 3.28
N LYS A 138 -13.58 -9.39 3.12
CA LYS A 138 -13.27 -8.81 1.81
C LYS A 138 -12.20 -9.70 1.19
N VAL A 139 -12.53 -10.40 0.10
CA VAL A 139 -11.57 -11.21 -0.63
C VAL A 139 -10.61 -10.23 -1.32
N LEU A 140 -9.46 -9.99 -0.69
CA LEU A 140 -8.44 -9.10 -1.23
C LEU A 140 -7.90 -9.69 -2.53
N THR A 141 -7.94 -8.89 -3.60
CA THR A 141 -7.33 -9.25 -4.88
C THR A 141 -5.82 -9.40 -4.71
N LYS A 142 -5.18 -10.14 -5.63
CA LYS A 142 -3.72 -10.29 -5.63
C LYS A 142 -3.03 -8.92 -5.74
N GLU A 143 -3.51 -8.08 -6.66
CA GLU A 143 -2.95 -6.74 -6.86
C GLU A 143 -3.03 -5.90 -5.58
N HIS A 144 -4.17 -5.91 -4.90
CA HIS A 144 -4.36 -5.20 -3.64
C HIS A 144 -3.36 -5.64 -2.57
N ARG A 145 -3.13 -6.94 -2.42
CA ARG A 145 -2.14 -7.46 -1.45
C ARG A 145 -0.73 -7.01 -1.79
N LEU A 146 -0.37 -7.03 -3.07
CA LEU A 146 0.95 -6.57 -3.51
C LEU A 146 1.12 -5.07 -3.28
N GLN A 147 0.10 -4.27 -3.57
CA GLN A 147 0.08 -2.83 -3.32
C GLN A 147 0.34 -2.52 -1.83
N LEU A 148 -0.45 -3.14 -0.95
CA LEU A 148 -0.29 -3.01 0.50
C LEU A 148 1.11 -3.41 0.96
N THR A 149 1.55 -4.64 0.65
CA THR A 149 2.85 -5.13 1.10
C THR A 149 4.00 -4.29 0.56
N THR A 150 3.89 -3.75 -0.66
CA THR A 150 4.92 -2.87 -1.21
C THR A 150 4.98 -1.55 -0.46
N LEU A 151 3.83 -0.89 -0.22
CA LEU A 151 3.77 0.40 0.50
C LEU A 151 4.19 0.26 1.97
N GLU A 152 3.74 -0.79 2.66
CA GLU A 152 4.20 -1.13 4.01
C GLU A 152 5.71 -1.36 4.06
N SER A 153 6.25 -2.02 3.03
CA SER A 153 7.69 -2.25 2.90
C SER A 153 8.45 -0.96 2.67
N VAL A 154 7.97 -0.07 1.80
CA VAL A 154 8.53 1.28 1.60
C VAL A 154 8.56 2.04 2.92
N SER A 155 7.45 2.06 3.64
CA SER A 155 7.32 2.70 4.95
C SER A 155 8.41 2.25 5.93
N LYS A 156 8.67 0.93 6.00
CA LYS A 156 9.73 0.36 6.85
C LYS A 156 11.15 0.63 6.33
N ILE A 157 11.37 0.48 5.03
CA ILE A 157 12.67 0.68 4.37
C ILE A 157 13.16 2.11 4.55
N VAL A 158 12.31 3.10 4.28
CA VAL A 158 12.65 4.53 4.38
C VAL A 158 13.05 4.93 5.79
N ARG A 159 12.45 4.33 6.83
CA ARG A 159 12.85 4.57 8.23
C ARG A 159 14.23 4.03 8.60
N LYS A 160 14.77 3.10 7.81
CA LYS A 160 15.97 2.33 8.16
C LYS A 160 17.15 2.62 7.26
N ILE A 161 16.90 2.99 6.01
CA ILE A 161 17.90 3.28 5.01
C ILE A 161 17.84 4.76 4.66
N GLN A 162 18.98 5.42 4.62
CA GLN A 162 19.10 6.78 4.10
C GLN A 162 18.87 6.76 2.59
N VAL A 163 17.67 7.18 2.18
CA VAL A 163 17.32 7.33 0.78
C VAL A 163 17.75 8.74 0.33
N PRO A 164 18.49 8.88 -0.78
CA PRO A 164 18.82 10.19 -1.33
C PRO A 164 17.57 11.02 -1.57
N VAL A 165 17.62 12.32 -1.26
CA VAL A 165 16.46 13.23 -1.36
C VAL A 165 15.80 13.18 -2.75
N GLN A 166 16.60 13.07 -3.82
CA GLN A 166 16.07 12.99 -5.19
C GLN A 166 15.20 11.74 -5.42
N GLU A 167 15.64 10.59 -4.91
CA GLU A 167 14.93 9.31 -5.03
C GLU A 167 13.68 9.27 -4.13
N LEU A 168 13.78 9.91 -2.97
CA LEU A 168 12.67 10.06 -2.03
C LEU A 168 11.62 11.03 -2.56
N TRP A 169 12.02 12.11 -3.23
CA TRP A 169 11.11 13.08 -3.84
C TRP A 169 10.18 12.42 -4.85
N GLU A 170 10.72 11.58 -5.73
CA GLU A 170 9.89 10.85 -6.68
C GLU A 170 8.92 9.88 -5.99
N MET A 171 9.40 9.15 -4.97
CA MET A 171 8.57 8.26 -4.16
C MET A 171 7.41 9.02 -3.49
N LEU A 172 7.71 10.21 -2.94
CA LEU A 172 6.76 11.07 -2.26
C LEU A 172 5.67 11.58 -3.21
N LEU A 173 6.03 12.05 -4.41
CA LEU A 173 5.05 12.45 -5.43
C LEU A 173 4.13 11.29 -5.82
N LEU A 174 4.68 10.09 -6.02
CA LEU A 174 3.89 8.91 -6.36
C LEU A 174 2.98 8.47 -5.22
N ALA A 175 3.45 8.54 -3.97
CA ALA A 175 2.64 8.25 -2.81
C ALA A 175 1.50 9.27 -2.64
N ARG A 176 1.77 10.57 -2.84
CA ARG A 176 0.73 11.62 -2.88
C ARG A 176 -0.33 11.30 -3.92
N ASP A 177 0.08 10.95 -5.13
CA ASP A 177 -0.86 10.63 -6.22
C ASP A 177 -1.71 9.38 -5.90
N ILE A 178 -1.15 8.38 -5.20
CA ILE A 178 -1.89 7.23 -4.68
C ILE A 178 -2.90 7.65 -3.60
N VAL A 179 -2.53 8.55 -2.68
CA VAL A 179 -3.44 9.08 -1.65
C VAL A 179 -4.59 9.85 -2.30
N ARG A 180 -4.28 10.67 -3.30
CA ARG A 180 -5.26 11.46 -4.05
C ARG A 180 -6.22 10.58 -4.83
N ASP A 181 -5.70 9.56 -5.50
CA ASP A 181 -6.44 8.61 -6.35
C ASP A 181 -7.60 9.29 -7.09
N GLN A 182 -7.25 10.10 -8.11
CA GLN A 182 -8.19 10.97 -8.83
C GLN A 182 -9.45 10.24 -9.35
N TYR A 183 -9.39 8.91 -9.50
CA TYR A 183 -10.46 8.09 -10.04
C TYR A 183 -11.12 7.17 -9.01
N TRP A 184 -10.72 7.23 -7.73
CA TRP A 184 -11.26 6.40 -6.63
C TRP A 184 -11.26 4.89 -6.92
N VAL A 185 -10.20 4.43 -7.58
CA VAL A 185 -10.05 3.04 -8.03
C VAL A 185 -9.35 2.20 -6.97
N LEU A 186 -8.45 2.83 -6.22
CA LEU A 186 -7.65 2.19 -5.20
C LEU A 186 -8.48 2.01 -3.94
N HIS A 187 -8.32 0.84 -3.32
CA HIS A 187 -8.98 0.56 -2.06
C HIS A 187 -8.44 1.49 -0.96
N TRP A 188 -9.31 1.89 -0.03
CA TRP A 188 -8.97 2.75 1.10
C TRP A 188 -7.69 2.32 1.84
N ASP A 189 -7.55 1.02 2.11
CA ASP A 189 -6.38 0.48 2.81
C ASP A 189 -5.05 0.76 2.07
N VAL A 190 -5.06 0.77 0.73
CA VAL A 190 -3.87 1.10 -0.08
C VAL A 190 -3.52 2.58 0.07
N ARG A 191 -4.53 3.44 0.14
CA ARG A 191 -4.36 4.89 0.35
C ARG A 191 -3.83 5.17 1.74
N MET A 192 -4.33 4.48 2.77
CA MET A 192 -3.78 4.52 4.13
C MET A 192 -2.33 4.05 4.17
N ALA A 193 -1.99 2.95 3.48
CA ALA A 193 -0.61 2.47 3.42
C ALA A 193 0.33 3.48 2.72
N ALA A 194 -0.17 4.25 1.76
CA ALA A 194 0.57 5.34 1.15
C ALA A 194 0.76 6.53 2.11
N VAL A 195 -0.26 6.89 2.90
CA VAL A 195 -0.14 7.87 3.99
C VAL A 195 0.94 7.42 4.99
N ASP A 196 0.93 6.16 5.41
CA ASP A 196 1.94 5.61 6.31
C ASP A 196 3.34 5.66 5.71
N ALA A 197 3.48 5.45 4.39
CA ALA A 197 4.75 5.60 3.69
C ALA A 197 5.23 7.07 3.69
N ILE A 198 4.33 8.03 3.51
CA ILE A 198 4.65 9.47 3.58
C ILE A 198 5.07 9.86 5.01
N LYS A 199 4.31 9.45 6.04
CA LYS A 199 4.67 9.67 7.45
C LYS A 199 6.03 9.08 7.80
N SER A 200 6.39 7.94 7.21
CA SER A 200 7.72 7.35 7.37
C SER A 200 8.85 8.17 6.76
N MET A 201 8.59 8.96 5.71
CA MET A 201 9.57 9.91 5.16
C MET A 201 9.80 11.08 6.11
N VAL A 202 8.76 11.55 6.80
CA VAL A 202 8.88 12.55 7.88
C VAL A 202 9.80 12.02 8.97
N LEU A 203 9.53 10.80 9.46
CA LEU A 203 10.35 10.14 10.48
C LEU A 203 11.80 9.89 10.03
N ALA A 204 12.05 9.84 8.72
CA ALA A 204 13.39 9.70 8.16
C ALA A 204 14.13 11.04 8.02
N GLY A 205 13.56 12.16 8.46
CA GLY A 205 14.18 13.49 8.41
C GLY A 205 13.89 14.28 7.15
N HIS A 206 12.84 13.93 6.39
CA HIS A 206 12.44 14.62 5.16
C HIS A 206 11.18 15.47 5.36
N GLY A 207 11.03 16.09 6.54
CA GLY A 207 9.86 16.89 6.92
C GLY A 207 9.50 17.98 5.90
N ASP A 208 10.47 18.82 5.53
CA ASP A 208 10.28 19.92 4.57
C ASP A 208 9.74 19.44 3.21
N SER A 209 10.32 18.37 2.66
CA SER A 209 9.87 17.81 1.39
C SER A 209 8.44 17.31 1.47
N VAL A 210 8.09 16.63 2.57
CA VAL A 210 6.73 16.14 2.81
C VAL A 210 5.76 17.32 2.97
N TRP A 211 6.13 18.34 3.75
CA TRP A 211 5.31 19.53 3.94
C TRP A 211 4.99 20.21 2.61
N LEU A 212 6.00 20.45 1.76
CA LEU A 212 5.81 21.07 0.45
C LEU A 212 4.82 20.30 -0.43
N VAL A 213 5.00 18.98 -0.55
CA VAL A 213 4.17 18.14 -1.43
C VAL A 213 2.75 17.97 -0.89
N VAL A 214 2.59 17.85 0.42
CA VAL A 214 1.28 17.68 1.06
C VAL A 214 0.51 19.00 1.08
N ASN A 215 1.17 20.12 1.38
CA ASN A 215 0.55 21.44 1.37
C ASN A 215 0.06 21.82 -0.03
N GLU A 216 0.88 21.61 -1.07
CA GLU A 216 0.47 21.78 -2.48
C GLU A 216 -0.78 20.94 -2.79
N ALA A 217 -0.83 19.68 -2.33
CA ALA A 217 -1.99 18.81 -2.56
C ALA A 217 -3.27 19.32 -1.87
N VAL A 218 -3.16 19.89 -0.67
CA VAL A 218 -4.30 20.45 0.07
C VAL A 218 -4.81 21.71 -0.61
N GLU A 219 -3.92 22.61 -1.02
CA GLU A 219 -4.26 23.84 -1.76
C GLU A 219 -4.96 23.52 -3.09
N GLU A 220 -4.48 22.51 -3.82
CA GLU A 220 -5.14 22.05 -5.05
C GLU A 220 -6.56 21.52 -4.79
N LEU A 221 -6.78 20.78 -3.70
CA LEU A 221 -8.11 20.28 -3.33
C LEU A 221 -9.04 21.41 -2.85
N GLU A 222 -8.49 22.45 -2.21
CA GLU A 222 -9.25 23.65 -1.86
C GLU A 222 -9.72 24.42 -3.08
N ALA A 223 -8.84 24.62 -4.06
CA ALA A 223 -9.17 25.30 -5.30
C ALA A 223 -10.26 24.57 -6.12
N LEU A 224 -10.34 23.24 -6.02
CA LEU A 224 -11.36 22.43 -6.70
C LEU A 224 -12.73 22.49 -5.99
N GLY A 225 -12.74 22.55 -4.66
CA GLY A 225 -13.97 22.57 -3.86
C GLY A 225 -14.80 23.85 -3.96
N GLU A 226 -14.23 24.97 -4.43
CA GLU A 226 -14.94 26.24 -4.62
C GLU A 226 -15.77 26.29 -5.93
N GLY A 227 -15.77 25.21 -6.71
CA GLY A 227 -16.53 25.11 -7.96
C GLY A 227 -18.04 24.86 -7.78
N PRO A 228 -18.91 25.36 -8.68
CA PRO A 228 -20.38 25.27 -8.57
C PRO A 228 -20.99 23.85 -8.75
N HIS A 229 -20.18 22.79 -8.73
CA HIS A 229 -20.60 21.41 -8.98
C HIS A 229 -20.38 20.43 -7.81
N ALA A 230 -20.11 20.93 -6.59
CA ALA A 230 -19.73 20.14 -5.41
C ALA A 230 -20.85 19.32 -4.72
N LEU A 231 -21.91 18.90 -5.42
CA LEU A 231 -23.12 18.31 -4.79
C LEU A 231 -23.42 16.84 -5.13
N ASP A 232 -22.44 16.06 -5.57
CA ASP A 232 -22.59 14.61 -5.75
C ASP A 232 -21.59 13.82 -4.88
N LYS A 233 -21.73 12.47 -4.85
CA LYS A 233 -20.93 11.51 -4.06
C LYS A 233 -19.42 11.76 -4.05
N ASP A 234 -18.91 12.44 -5.07
CA ASP A 234 -17.51 12.85 -5.19
C ASP A 234 -17.05 13.72 -4.00
N GLY A 235 -17.96 14.45 -3.34
CA GLY A 235 -17.63 15.28 -2.18
C GLY A 235 -17.27 14.51 -0.90
N GLU A 236 -17.89 13.34 -0.64
CA GLU A 236 -17.54 12.54 0.56
C GLU A 236 -16.12 11.99 0.46
N ASP A 237 -15.78 11.50 -0.73
CA ASP A 237 -14.48 10.93 -1.03
C ASP A 237 -13.40 12.02 -1.03
N GLU A 238 -13.68 13.21 -1.62
CA GLU A 238 -12.78 14.37 -1.59
C GLU A 238 -12.48 14.83 -0.16
N VAL A 239 -13.51 14.96 0.68
CA VAL A 239 -13.34 15.28 2.11
C VAL A 239 -12.48 14.21 2.80
N ALA A 240 -12.67 12.93 2.49
CA ALA A 240 -11.84 11.87 3.03
C ALA A 240 -10.36 12.01 2.62
N THR A 241 -10.07 12.33 1.35
CA THR A 241 -8.69 12.62 0.89
C THR A 241 -8.09 13.81 1.62
N LYS A 242 -8.86 14.89 1.78
CA LYS A 242 -8.41 16.09 2.50
C LYS A 242 -8.05 15.77 3.94
N ASN A 243 -8.86 14.95 4.60
CA ASN A 243 -8.59 14.47 5.96
C ASN A 243 -7.32 13.61 6.04
N LEU A 244 -7.00 12.81 5.01
CA LEU A 244 -5.74 12.05 4.97
C LEU A 244 -4.52 12.97 4.90
N PHE A 245 -4.56 14.02 4.08
CA PHE A 245 -3.47 14.99 4.02
C PHE A 245 -3.36 15.84 5.29
N ALA A 246 -4.50 16.24 5.87
CA ALA A 246 -4.53 16.93 7.16
C ALA A 246 -3.90 16.08 8.28
N ASP A 247 -4.17 14.77 8.31
CA ASP A 247 -3.54 13.82 9.25
C ASP A 247 -2.01 13.71 9.06
N VAL A 248 -1.49 13.90 7.84
CA VAL A 248 -0.03 13.99 7.61
C VAL A 248 0.55 15.32 8.11
N LEU A 249 -0.15 16.44 7.91
CA LEU A 249 0.29 17.75 8.39
C LEU A 249 0.26 17.83 9.92
N GLU A 250 -0.78 17.34 10.57
CA GLU A 250 -0.84 17.23 12.03
C GLU A 250 0.31 16.36 12.55
N PHE A 251 0.61 15.26 11.87
CA PHE A 251 1.73 14.41 12.22
C PHE A 251 3.08 15.14 12.10
N LEU A 252 3.28 15.95 11.05
CA LEU A 252 4.47 16.79 10.90
C LEU A 252 4.65 17.75 12.09
N GLU A 253 3.58 18.46 12.47
CA GLU A 253 3.59 19.40 13.59
C GLU A 253 3.96 18.73 14.92
N VAL A 254 3.43 17.53 15.18
CA VAL A 254 3.72 16.78 16.41
C VAL A 254 5.16 16.28 16.46
N THR A 255 5.75 15.93 15.31
CA THR A 255 7.06 15.27 15.28
C THR A 255 8.23 16.26 15.46
N ASN A 256 8.00 17.58 15.34
CA ASN A 256 9.04 18.62 15.46
C ASN A 256 10.29 18.33 14.59
N VAL A 257 10.10 17.75 13.40
CA VAL A 257 11.15 17.44 12.43
C VAL A 257 11.23 18.52 11.37
#